data_AF-A0A939YAV7-F1
#
_entry.id   AF-A0A939YAV7-F1
#
_cell.length_a   1.000
_cell.length_b   1.000
_cell.length_c   1.000
_cell.angle_alpha   90.00
_cell.angle_beta   90.00
_cell.angle_gamma   90.00
#
_symmetry.space_group_name_H-M   'P 1'
#
loop_
_entity.id
_entity.type
_entity.pdbx_description
1 polymer ?
#
loop_
_entity_poly.entity_id
_entity_poly.type
_entity_poly.pdbx_seq_one_letter_code
_entity_poly.pdbx_strand_id
1 'polypeptide(L)'
;MFRRVLFGLLVVLFLAVLELNKNRLWSFAVFLLITVLYIVWRETALKGAAFLPRAGAFLLWLGAFAAVVLLSWPPVKRVPAVTAKDPVPTGVVTLKKGQVQGVYNEDGSVAVYAGIPYAAPPVGDLRWKEPQDPAPWDGILQADRFAPMSMQPVNLPIYDSLTRLIGYHDYKIHFGDESRPPVSEDSLYVNVWQPAGAREGDALPVLVFIHGGSLQTGQPWYRDYNGESLAKEGVIVVNMGYRLGVFGYLALDELAAETPDGTTGNYGLLDQIKALEWVRDNIAAFGGDPGQVTLAGESAGAAAVSAICASPLAKGLFQRAVLESSTIVSPDPPHSFRTREEALESGAEVKEKLQTLTLDALRALPAEKLVAFTETEHHMTVDGYALRELPYETYRAGRMNETAVLQGFNQDESAPFIMFAHANKSNFESRVRKLFKEYADEVLALYPVQTDAEAKQAWADIFSVVYFDYPHFCLSHLAGERGIPAWTYYFTRANGSLSSWHSGEMIYLYGNIPVDSRLYDARDRALSREMFSYLLNFVKTGDPNGTDPAGAALPAWEADPAGLRVLEWGAETVMRDIPYRELFAILDRMQGF
;
A
#
# COMPACT_ATOMS: atom_id res chain seq x y z
N MET A 1 17.73 48.10 0.16
CA MET A 1 16.44 47.43 0.46
C MET A 1 16.39 46.02 -0.12
N PHE A 2 16.46 45.84 -1.46
CA PHE A 2 16.40 44.55 -2.15
C PHE A 2 17.29 43.42 -1.56
N ARG A 3 18.58 43.69 -1.32
CA ARG A 3 19.52 42.68 -0.76
C ARG A 3 19.20 42.22 0.67
N ARG A 4 18.52 43.04 1.47
CA ARG A 4 18.10 42.68 2.84
C ARG A 4 16.83 41.84 2.81
N VAL A 5 15.90 42.19 1.92
CA VAL A 5 14.69 41.39 1.65
C VAL A 5 15.06 40.00 1.12
N LEU A 6 15.94 39.93 0.10
CA LEU A 6 16.40 38.65 -0.46
C LEU A 6 17.08 37.75 0.60
N PHE A 7 17.90 38.34 1.48
CA PHE A 7 18.52 37.59 2.56
C PHE A 7 17.49 37.07 3.58
N GLY A 8 16.51 37.90 3.95
CA GLY A 8 15.40 37.46 4.81
C GLY A 8 14.61 36.29 4.19
N LEU A 9 14.33 36.36 2.89
CA LEU A 9 13.67 35.27 2.16
C LEU A 9 14.50 33.99 2.16
N LEU A 10 15.83 34.07 2.01
CA LEU A 10 16.72 32.90 2.10
C LEU A 10 16.69 32.26 3.48
N VAL A 11 16.65 33.06 4.56
CA VAL A 11 16.53 32.53 5.93
C VAL A 11 15.20 31.80 6.12
N VAL A 12 14.10 32.37 5.64
CA VAL A 12 12.77 31.71 5.67
C VAL A 12 12.80 30.41 4.87
N LEU A 13 13.37 30.43 3.65
CA LEU A 13 13.53 29.24 2.82
C LEU A 13 14.34 28.14 3.54
N PHE A 14 15.40 28.51 4.24
CA PHE A 14 16.23 27.56 4.98
C PHE A 14 15.54 26.98 6.22
N LEU A 15 14.75 27.78 6.94
CA LEU A 15 13.88 27.27 8.00
C LEU A 15 12.82 26.31 7.42
N ALA A 16 12.26 26.63 6.25
CA ALA A 16 11.35 25.73 5.55
C ALA A 16 12.06 24.44 5.13
N VAL A 17 13.31 24.48 4.67
CA VAL A 17 14.09 23.27 4.36
C VAL A 17 14.33 22.41 5.60
N LEU A 18 14.65 23.02 6.76
CA LEU A 18 14.80 22.27 8.01
C LEU A 18 13.50 21.57 8.43
N GLU A 19 12.38 22.29 8.34
CA GLU A 19 11.06 21.73 8.61
C GLU A 19 10.70 20.63 7.60
N LEU A 20 10.83 20.88 6.30
CA LEU A 20 10.44 19.90 5.28
C LEU A 20 11.34 18.65 5.29
N ASN A 21 12.61 18.77 5.68
CA ASN A 21 13.49 17.60 5.86
C ASN A 21 13.31 16.90 7.21
N LYS A 22 12.45 17.44 8.09
CA LYS A 22 12.20 16.92 9.43
C LYS A 22 13.49 16.86 10.26
N ASN A 23 14.32 17.90 10.11
CA ASN A 23 15.55 18.05 10.86
C ASN A 23 15.27 18.20 12.36
N ARG A 24 16.18 17.73 13.20
CA ARG A 24 16.04 17.79 14.67
C ARG A 24 15.82 19.22 15.16
N LEU A 25 15.04 19.38 16.22
CA LEU A 25 14.63 20.70 16.73
C LEU A 25 15.81 21.60 17.10
N TRP A 26 16.89 21.04 17.64
CA TRP A 26 18.08 21.82 18.02
C TRP A 26 18.73 22.51 16.81
N SER A 27 18.53 21.97 15.60
CA SER A 27 19.13 22.49 14.37
C SER A 27 18.61 23.87 13.99
N PHE A 28 17.34 24.15 14.29
CA PHE A 28 16.72 25.46 14.09
C PHE A 28 17.42 26.53 14.95
N ALA A 29 17.70 26.22 16.21
CA ALA A 29 18.40 27.13 17.12
C ALA A 29 19.85 27.38 16.65
N VAL A 30 20.56 26.33 16.24
CA VAL A 30 21.93 26.44 15.72
C VAL A 30 21.97 27.23 14.41
N PHE A 31 21.03 27.00 13.49
CA PHE A 31 20.92 27.75 12.25
C PHE A 31 20.65 29.24 12.49
N LEU A 32 19.71 29.57 13.39
CA LEU A 32 19.43 30.96 13.76
C LEU A 32 20.65 31.62 14.38
N LEU A 33 21.38 30.93 15.26
CA LEU A 33 22.60 31.43 15.87
C LEU A 33 23.68 31.72 14.81
N ILE A 34 23.98 30.75 13.93
CA ILE A 34 24.94 30.91 12.82
C ILE A 34 24.55 32.09 11.93
N THR A 35 23.25 32.25 11.66
CA THR A 35 22.71 33.35 10.86
C THR A 35 22.87 34.70 11.54
N VAL A 36 22.58 34.79 12.84
CA VAL A 36 22.80 36.02 13.63
C VAL A 36 24.28 36.38 13.66
N LEU A 37 25.17 35.41 13.92
CA LEU A 37 26.61 35.61 13.90
C LEU A 37 27.10 36.11 12.53
N TYR A 38 26.59 35.53 11.43
CA TYR A 38 26.87 36.01 10.09
C TYR A 38 26.40 37.45 9.87
N ILE A 39 25.18 37.82 10.30
CA ILE A 39 24.66 39.19 10.18
C ILE A 39 25.55 40.16 10.95
N VAL A 40 25.91 39.84 12.19
CA VAL A 40 26.77 40.67 13.04
C VAL A 40 28.15 40.83 12.38
N TRP A 41 28.76 39.73 11.92
CA TRP A 41 30.06 39.76 11.25
C TRP A 41 30.04 40.63 9.99
N ARG A 42 28.96 40.51 9.21
CA ARG A 42 28.74 41.28 7.99
C ARG A 42 28.59 42.78 8.24
N GLU A 43 27.85 43.17 9.27
CA GLU A 43 27.52 44.58 9.56
C GLU A 43 28.58 45.27 10.44
N THR A 44 29.51 44.53 11.05
CA THR A 44 30.62 45.08 11.84
C THR A 44 31.95 45.01 11.09
N ALA A 45 32.51 43.81 10.92
CA ALA A 45 33.86 43.61 10.39
C ALA A 45 33.96 43.69 8.86
N LEU A 46 32.89 43.32 8.15
CA LEU A 46 32.87 43.33 6.68
C LEU A 46 32.17 44.58 6.09
N LYS A 47 31.81 45.53 6.95
CA LYS A 47 31.26 46.82 6.54
C LYS A 47 32.36 47.61 5.83
N GLY A 48 32.07 48.13 4.64
CA GLY A 48 33.08 48.73 3.75
C GLY A 48 34.00 47.76 2.97
N ALA A 49 34.10 46.47 3.35
CA ALA A 49 34.98 45.51 2.68
C ALA A 49 34.67 45.28 1.17
N ALA A 50 35.69 44.88 0.41
CA ALA A 50 35.58 44.50 -1.00
C ALA A 50 34.64 43.29 -1.21
N PHE A 51 34.30 43.00 -2.47
CA PHE A 51 33.35 41.93 -2.82
C PHE A 51 33.80 40.54 -2.35
N LEU A 52 35.06 40.16 -2.60
CA LEU A 52 35.60 38.82 -2.33
C LEU A 52 35.45 38.38 -0.85
N PRO A 53 35.87 39.18 0.16
CA PRO A 53 35.68 38.82 1.56
C PRO A 53 34.21 38.61 1.96
N ARG A 54 33.30 39.43 1.41
CA ARG A 54 31.85 39.32 1.67
C ARG A 54 31.25 38.08 1.02
N ALA A 55 31.68 37.75 -0.19
CA ALA A 55 31.28 36.53 -0.88
C ALA A 55 31.78 35.29 -0.12
N GLY A 56 33.04 35.29 0.33
CA GLY A 56 33.59 34.21 1.16
C GLY A 56 32.82 33.99 2.46
N ALA A 57 32.50 35.07 3.19
CA ALA A 57 31.69 34.98 4.40
C ALA A 57 30.28 34.42 4.15
N PHE A 58 29.66 34.80 3.03
CA PHE A 58 28.36 34.25 2.63
C PHE A 58 28.45 32.76 2.27
N LEU A 59 29.49 32.34 1.55
CA LEU A 59 29.73 30.93 1.23
C LEU A 59 30.00 30.10 2.48
N LEU A 60 30.72 30.65 3.47
CA LEU A 60 30.91 29.99 4.76
C LEU A 60 29.59 29.81 5.53
N TRP A 61 28.74 30.84 5.54
CA TRP A 61 27.39 30.73 6.12
C TRP A 61 26.55 29.67 5.39
N LEU A 62 26.61 29.62 4.06
CA LEU A 62 25.92 28.61 3.25
C LEU A 62 26.44 27.20 3.53
N GLY A 63 27.77 27.02 3.63
CA GLY A 63 28.39 25.74 3.97
C GLY A 63 28.05 25.28 5.38
N ALA A 64 28.03 26.20 6.35
CA ALA A 64 27.60 25.90 7.71
C ALA A 64 26.13 25.49 7.77
N PHE A 65 25.25 26.13 6.99
CA PHE A 65 23.86 25.70 6.85
C PHE A 65 23.74 24.29 6.26
N ALA A 66 24.43 24.00 5.15
CA ALA A 66 24.41 22.67 4.55
C ALA A 66 24.89 21.60 5.55
N ALA A 67 25.93 21.90 6.34
CA ALA A 67 26.38 21.03 7.41
C ALA A 67 25.31 20.83 8.51
N VAL A 68 24.61 21.89 8.92
CA VAL A 68 23.49 21.77 9.89
C VAL A 68 22.38 20.88 9.34
N VAL A 69 21.95 21.06 8.09
CA VAL A 69 20.93 20.20 7.44
C VAL A 69 21.38 18.74 7.44
N LEU A 70 22.63 18.44 7.07
CA LEU A 70 23.14 17.07 7.01
C LEU A 70 23.32 16.43 8.40
N LEU A 71 23.85 17.18 9.37
CA LEU A 71 24.15 16.66 10.71
C LEU A 71 22.90 16.53 11.60
N SER A 72 21.85 17.27 11.28
CA SER A 72 20.59 17.22 12.02
C SER A 72 19.51 16.41 11.32
N TRP A 73 19.89 15.64 10.30
CA TRP A 73 18.98 14.75 9.58
C TRP A 73 18.27 13.81 10.57
N PRO A 74 16.97 13.53 10.37
CA PRO A 74 16.22 12.68 11.29
C PRO A 74 16.86 11.27 11.37
N PRO A 75 17.03 10.72 12.58
CA PRO A 75 17.60 9.38 12.76
C PRO A 75 16.68 8.30 12.18
N VAL A 76 17.26 7.17 11.78
CA VAL A 76 16.51 5.97 11.43
C VAL A 76 16.17 5.20 12.71
N LYS A 77 14.89 4.91 12.94
CA LYS A 77 14.39 4.18 14.12
C LYS A 77 13.17 3.35 13.75
N ARG A 78 13.04 2.16 14.36
CA ARG A 78 11.82 1.35 14.26
C ARG A 78 10.63 2.10 14.84
N VAL A 79 9.50 2.01 14.14
CA VAL A 79 8.24 2.67 14.51
C VAL A 79 7.64 1.94 15.72
N PRO A 80 7.29 2.64 16.82
CA PRO A 80 6.54 2.06 17.93
C PRO A 80 5.22 1.43 17.46
N ALA A 81 4.83 0.30 18.05
CA ALA A 81 3.55 -0.35 17.77
C ALA A 81 2.34 0.54 18.11
N VAL A 82 2.50 1.39 19.13
CA VAL A 82 1.46 2.30 19.65
C VAL A 82 2.05 3.68 19.92
N THR A 83 1.20 4.71 19.91
CA THR A 83 1.60 6.11 20.14
C THR A 83 1.84 6.46 21.62
N ALA A 84 1.37 5.62 22.55
CA ALA A 84 1.57 5.81 23.98
C ALA A 84 3.07 5.82 24.34
N LYS A 85 3.48 6.80 25.15
CA LYS A 85 4.90 7.02 25.50
C LYS A 85 5.51 5.88 26.32
N ASP A 86 4.74 5.37 27.28
CA ASP A 86 5.11 4.30 28.20
C ASP A 86 3.99 3.23 28.16
N PRO A 87 3.89 2.47 27.06
CA PRO A 87 2.75 1.58 26.86
C PRO A 87 2.82 0.38 27.80
N VAL A 88 1.66 -0.08 28.27
CA VAL A 88 1.57 -1.19 29.21
C VAL A 88 1.86 -2.51 28.48
N PRO A 89 2.81 -3.35 28.95
CA PRO A 89 3.06 -4.65 28.36
C PRO A 89 1.86 -5.60 28.53
N THR A 90 1.64 -6.44 27.53
CA THR A 90 0.64 -7.52 27.55
C THR A 90 1.14 -8.73 28.34
N GLY A 91 0.29 -9.76 28.47
CA GLY A 91 0.76 -11.10 28.84
C GLY A 91 1.61 -11.73 27.73
N VAL A 92 2.33 -12.80 28.07
CA VAL A 92 3.16 -13.54 27.11
C VAL A 92 2.29 -14.50 26.30
N VAL A 93 2.43 -14.48 24.98
CA VAL A 93 1.80 -15.43 24.05
C VAL A 93 2.86 -16.41 23.56
N THR A 94 2.54 -17.72 23.58
CA THR A 94 3.44 -18.77 23.12
C THR A 94 3.07 -19.18 21.71
N LEU A 95 4.01 -19.06 20.78
CA LEU A 95 3.89 -19.44 19.37
C LEU A 95 4.69 -20.71 19.09
N LYS A 96 4.55 -21.29 17.90
CA LYS A 96 5.31 -22.50 17.52
C LYS A 96 6.83 -22.32 17.57
N LYS A 97 7.33 -21.12 17.29
CA LYS A 97 8.77 -20.82 17.17
C LYS A 97 9.35 -20.07 18.38
N GLY A 98 8.51 -19.64 19.33
CA GLY A 98 8.98 -18.94 20.53
C GLY A 98 7.88 -18.12 21.21
N GLN A 99 8.25 -17.32 22.19
CA GLN A 99 7.32 -16.51 22.97
C GLN A 99 7.38 -15.04 22.58
N VAL A 100 6.24 -14.35 22.61
CA VAL A 100 6.12 -12.92 22.28
C VAL A 100 5.38 -12.16 23.38
N GLN A 101 5.71 -10.88 23.54
CA GLN A 101 4.99 -9.94 24.39
C GLN A 101 4.79 -8.65 23.62
N GLY A 102 3.52 -8.26 23.43
CA GLY A 102 3.12 -7.00 22.81
C GLY A 102 2.83 -5.93 23.86
N VAL A 103 2.19 -4.86 23.42
CA VAL A 103 1.81 -3.71 24.26
C VAL A 103 0.36 -3.31 24.01
N TYR A 104 -0.30 -2.72 25.02
CA TYR A 104 -1.63 -2.17 24.84
C TYR A 104 -1.57 -0.78 24.17
N ASN A 105 -2.61 -0.48 23.38
CA ASN A 105 -2.86 0.86 22.87
C ASN A 105 -3.23 1.84 24.01
N GLU A 106 -3.42 3.12 23.68
CA GLU A 106 -3.54 4.20 24.68
C GLU A 106 -4.72 4.04 25.65
N ASP A 107 -5.85 3.52 25.19
CA ASP A 107 -7.06 3.30 26.00
C ASP A 107 -7.14 1.89 26.61
N GLY A 108 -6.16 1.02 26.32
CA GLY A 108 -6.09 -0.35 26.83
C GLY A 108 -7.08 -1.34 26.20
N SER A 109 -7.79 -0.94 25.15
CA SER A 109 -8.82 -1.77 24.51
C SER A 109 -8.26 -2.78 23.49
N VAL A 110 -7.02 -2.60 23.03
CA VAL A 110 -6.38 -3.45 22.02
C VAL A 110 -4.95 -3.76 22.44
N ALA A 111 -4.59 -5.04 22.37
CA ALA A 111 -3.22 -5.51 22.45
C ALA A 111 -2.60 -5.54 21.04
N VAL A 112 -1.42 -4.94 20.89
CA VAL A 112 -0.68 -4.86 19.62
C VAL A 112 0.63 -5.61 19.75
N TYR A 113 0.85 -6.56 18.85
CA TYR A 113 2.08 -7.33 18.74
C TYR A 113 2.71 -7.04 17.37
N ALA A 114 3.75 -6.21 17.34
CA ALA A 114 4.40 -5.78 16.11
C ALA A 114 5.76 -6.44 15.91
N GLY A 115 6.08 -6.79 14.66
CA GLY A 115 7.41 -7.30 14.29
C GLY A 115 7.66 -8.75 14.70
N ILE A 116 6.67 -9.64 14.55
CA ILE A 116 6.86 -11.09 14.78
C ILE A 116 7.36 -11.74 13.48
N PRO A 117 8.50 -12.47 13.48
CA PRO A 117 8.99 -13.09 12.24
C PRO A 117 8.09 -14.25 11.83
N TYR A 118 7.63 -14.23 10.57
CA TYR A 118 6.90 -15.36 9.98
C TYR A 118 7.76 -16.19 9.03
N ALA A 119 8.90 -15.65 8.59
CA ALA A 119 9.89 -16.31 7.75
C ALA A 119 11.30 -15.91 8.18
N ALA A 120 12.30 -16.71 7.78
CA ALA A 120 13.70 -16.35 7.92
C ALA A 120 14.04 -15.11 7.06
N PRO A 121 14.97 -14.25 7.49
CA PRO A 121 15.39 -13.09 6.70
C PRO A 121 15.89 -13.51 5.30
N PRO A 122 15.32 -12.98 4.21
CA PRO A 122 15.65 -13.39 2.84
C PRO A 122 16.93 -12.71 2.32
N VAL A 123 18.01 -12.79 3.11
CA VAL A 123 19.30 -12.14 2.86
C VAL A 123 20.35 -13.13 2.37
N GLY A 124 21.38 -12.62 1.70
CA GLY A 124 22.51 -13.44 1.22
C GLY A 124 22.04 -14.59 0.34
N ASP A 125 22.33 -15.82 0.74
CA ASP A 125 21.95 -17.04 0.01
C ASP A 125 20.44 -17.29 -0.05
N LEU A 126 19.64 -16.62 0.79
CA LEU A 126 18.18 -16.66 0.77
C LEU A 126 17.56 -15.56 -0.11
N ARG A 127 18.36 -14.63 -0.64
CA ARG A 127 17.88 -13.65 -1.61
C ARG A 127 17.39 -14.39 -2.86
N TRP A 128 16.15 -14.07 -3.28
CA TRP A 128 15.43 -14.74 -4.36
C TRP A 128 15.27 -16.26 -4.16
N LYS A 129 14.95 -16.67 -2.94
CA LYS A 129 14.42 -18.02 -2.65
C LYS A 129 13.03 -17.93 -2.04
N GLU A 130 12.32 -19.04 -2.09
CA GLU A 130 11.06 -19.19 -1.33
C GLU A 130 11.29 -18.88 0.15
N PRO A 131 10.34 -18.24 0.84
CA PRO A 131 10.48 -17.91 2.26
C PRO A 131 10.61 -19.19 3.10
N GLN A 132 11.67 -19.24 3.90
CA GLN A 132 11.93 -20.37 4.79
C GLN A 132 11.35 -20.11 6.17
N ASP A 133 11.07 -21.18 6.93
CA ASP A 133 10.67 -21.05 8.33
C ASP A 133 11.73 -20.25 9.13
N PRO A 134 11.31 -19.35 10.04
CA PRO A 134 12.25 -18.68 10.91
C PRO A 134 12.85 -19.69 11.90
N ALA A 135 14.09 -19.44 12.32
CA ALA A 135 14.69 -20.16 13.44
C ALA A 135 13.86 -19.92 14.72
N PRO A 136 13.71 -20.92 15.60
CA PRO A 136 13.14 -20.67 16.90
C PRO A 136 14.03 -19.71 17.70
N TRP A 137 13.44 -18.91 18.58
CA TRP A 137 14.17 -17.99 19.44
C TRP A 137 13.99 -18.33 20.92
N ASP A 138 15.04 -18.08 21.69
CA ASP A 138 15.02 -18.23 23.15
C ASP A 138 14.47 -16.97 23.83
N GLY A 139 13.77 -17.16 24.94
CA GLY A 139 13.18 -16.07 25.72
C GLY A 139 11.95 -15.44 25.07
N ILE A 140 11.63 -14.21 25.50
CA ILE A 140 10.44 -13.47 25.08
C ILE A 140 10.85 -12.38 24.08
N LEU A 141 10.36 -12.48 22.85
CA LEU A 141 10.49 -11.42 21.84
C LEU A 141 9.57 -10.26 22.22
N GLN A 142 10.16 -9.07 22.38
CA GLN A 142 9.42 -7.82 22.61
C GLN A 142 8.85 -7.33 21.28
N ALA A 143 7.56 -7.55 21.08
CA ALA A 143 6.80 -7.21 19.88
C ALA A 143 6.15 -5.82 20.02
N ASP A 144 6.93 -4.81 20.41
CA ASP A 144 6.47 -3.44 20.72
C ASP A 144 6.80 -2.44 19.60
N ARG A 145 7.41 -2.89 18.50
CA ARG A 145 7.86 -2.07 17.38
C ARG A 145 7.72 -2.80 16.05
N PHE A 146 7.21 -2.09 15.05
CA PHE A 146 7.18 -2.57 13.69
C PHE A 146 8.59 -2.88 13.17
N ALA A 147 8.70 -3.95 12.40
CA ALA A 147 9.93 -4.35 11.73
C ALA A 147 10.32 -3.34 10.63
N PRO A 148 11.53 -3.44 10.04
CA PRO A 148 11.89 -2.63 8.87
C PRO A 148 10.93 -2.82 7.69
N MET A 149 10.74 -1.76 6.91
CA MET A 149 10.11 -1.87 5.59
C MET A 149 10.96 -2.76 4.69
N SER A 150 10.33 -3.51 3.79
CA SER A 150 11.04 -4.23 2.74
C SER A 150 11.78 -3.26 1.82
N MET A 151 12.91 -3.73 1.26
CA MET A 151 13.72 -2.95 0.32
C MET A 151 12.85 -2.33 -0.78
N GLN A 152 12.86 -1.00 -0.85
CA GLN A 152 12.06 -0.20 -1.77
C GLN A 152 12.68 1.19 -1.96
N PRO A 153 12.30 1.94 -3.01
CA PRO A 153 12.62 3.35 -3.13
C PRO A 153 12.09 4.14 -1.92
N VAL A 154 12.93 4.98 -1.33
CA VAL A 154 12.52 5.91 -0.27
C VAL A 154 12.71 7.35 -0.73
N ASN A 155 11.63 8.13 -0.65
CA ASN A 155 11.67 9.54 -0.97
C ASN A 155 12.52 10.32 0.04
N LEU A 156 13.08 11.44 -0.40
CA LEU A 156 13.60 12.44 0.53
C LEU A 156 12.42 13.10 1.26
N PRO A 157 12.47 13.33 2.58
CA PRO A 157 11.31 13.87 3.30
C PRO A 157 10.84 15.24 2.88
N ILE A 158 11.71 16.02 2.22
CA ILE A 158 11.25 17.27 1.62
C ILE A 158 10.16 17.02 0.59
N TYR A 159 10.24 15.94 -0.20
CA TYR A 159 9.20 15.56 -1.15
C TYR A 159 7.94 15.08 -0.42
N ASP A 160 8.07 14.19 0.57
CA ASP A 160 6.93 13.70 1.35
C ASP A 160 6.23 14.81 2.14
N SER A 161 6.96 15.82 2.60
CA SER A 161 6.39 16.96 3.32
C SER A 161 5.73 17.94 2.35
N LEU A 162 6.31 18.15 1.16
CA LEU A 162 5.71 18.98 0.12
C LEU A 162 4.40 18.39 -0.40
N THR A 163 4.31 17.07 -0.60
CA THR A 163 3.05 16.42 -0.99
C THR A 163 1.95 16.62 0.07
N ARG A 164 2.30 16.53 1.35
CA ARG A 164 1.34 16.84 2.44
C ARG A 164 0.93 18.32 2.45
N LEU A 165 1.84 19.24 2.14
CA LEU A 165 1.56 20.68 2.13
C LEU A 165 0.60 21.10 1.00
N ILE A 166 0.66 20.42 -0.16
CA ILE A 166 -0.19 20.71 -1.33
C ILE A 166 -1.60 20.11 -1.24
N GLY A 167 -1.99 19.55 -0.08
CA GLY A 167 -3.39 19.23 0.25
C GLY A 167 -3.75 17.75 0.32
N TYR A 168 -2.80 16.83 0.13
CA TYR A 168 -3.10 15.38 0.17
C TYR A 168 -3.39 14.86 1.59
N HIS A 169 -2.89 15.53 2.63
CA HIS A 169 -3.17 15.18 4.02
C HIS A 169 -3.20 16.43 4.92
N ASP A 170 -3.73 16.30 6.14
CA ASP A 170 -3.74 17.37 7.15
C ASP A 170 -2.30 17.61 7.64
N TYR A 171 -1.56 18.49 6.96
CA TYR A 171 -0.17 18.79 7.33
C TYR A 171 -0.14 19.51 8.67
N LYS A 172 0.30 18.79 9.70
CA LYS A 172 0.57 19.34 11.02
C LYS A 172 2.08 19.47 11.22
N ILE A 173 2.51 20.68 11.61
CA ILE A 173 3.86 20.88 12.11
C ILE A 173 3.93 20.24 13.49
N HIS A 174 4.69 19.15 13.60
CA HIS A 174 4.94 18.49 14.87
C HIS A 174 6.22 19.05 15.47
N PHE A 175 6.10 19.71 16.62
CA PHE A 175 7.27 20.16 17.38
C PHE A 175 7.87 18.96 18.13
N GLY A 176 8.81 18.27 17.50
CA GLY A 176 9.53 17.14 18.06
C GLY A 176 10.64 16.64 17.13
N ASP A 177 11.57 15.83 17.65
CA ASP A 177 12.51 15.11 16.79
C ASP A 177 11.76 13.96 16.11
N GLU A 178 11.57 14.05 14.80
CA GLU A 178 11.01 12.96 13.99
C GLU A 178 12.09 11.93 13.64
N SER A 179 11.68 10.71 13.30
CA SER A 179 12.56 9.63 12.86
C SER A 179 12.02 8.95 11.61
N ARG A 180 12.91 8.32 10.84
CA ARG A 180 12.54 7.55 9.65
C ARG A 180 12.45 6.06 9.98
N PRO A 181 11.45 5.35 9.45
CA PRO A 181 11.44 3.89 9.51
C PRO A 181 12.65 3.32 8.77
N PRO A 182 13.27 2.22 9.28
CA PRO A 182 14.32 1.53 8.56
C PRO A 182 13.76 0.78 7.35
N VAL A 183 14.62 0.61 6.33
CA VAL A 183 14.39 -0.25 5.17
C VAL A 183 15.44 -1.36 5.19
N SER A 184 15.03 -2.60 4.97
CA SER A 184 15.93 -3.75 4.99
C SER A 184 15.39 -4.92 4.15
N GLU A 185 16.28 -5.81 3.72
CA GLU A 185 15.89 -7.13 3.20
C GLU A 185 15.30 -8.00 4.32
N ASP A 186 15.79 -7.85 5.56
CA ASP A 186 15.22 -8.48 6.75
C ASP A 186 13.90 -7.76 7.14
N SER A 187 12.81 -8.19 6.51
CA SER A 187 11.52 -7.50 6.55
C SER A 187 10.28 -8.43 6.56
N LEU A 188 10.47 -9.74 6.64
CA LEU A 188 9.38 -10.73 6.64
C LEU A 188 8.77 -10.94 8.04
N TYR A 189 7.99 -9.95 8.46
CA TYR A 189 7.34 -9.91 9.78
C TYR A 189 5.84 -9.65 9.65
N VAL A 190 5.08 -10.22 10.58
CA VAL A 190 3.65 -9.93 10.79
C VAL A 190 3.45 -9.03 11.99
N ASN A 191 2.32 -8.33 12.01
CA ASN A 191 1.81 -7.60 13.17
C ASN A 191 0.39 -8.07 13.46
N VAL A 192 0.02 -8.13 14.74
CA VAL A 192 -1.29 -8.61 15.21
C VAL A 192 -1.93 -7.56 16.12
N TRP A 193 -3.18 -7.20 15.83
CA TRP A 193 -4.06 -6.46 16.72
C TRP A 193 -5.10 -7.41 17.27
N GLN A 194 -5.17 -7.47 18.60
CA GLN A 194 -6.00 -8.39 19.34
C GLN A 194 -6.91 -7.60 20.29
N PRO A 195 -8.22 -7.88 20.35
CA PRO A 195 -9.10 -7.28 21.36
C PRO A 195 -8.56 -7.55 22.76
N ALA A 196 -8.54 -6.55 23.64
CA ALA A 196 -8.03 -6.72 24.99
C ALA A 196 -8.78 -7.82 25.74
N GLY A 197 -8.02 -8.75 26.34
CA GLY A 197 -8.58 -9.89 27.08
C GLY A 197 -8.96 -11.10 26.22
N ALA A 198 -8.86 -11.01 24.90
CA ALA A 198 -9.00 -12.20 24.04
C ALA A 198 -7.91 -13.23 24.36
N ARG A 199 -8.26 -14.50 24.21
CA ARG A 199 -7.39 -15.64 24.55
C ARG A 199 -7.67 -16.83 23.65
N GLU A 200 -6.72 -17.75 23.64
CA GLU A 200 -6.89 -19.03 22.96
C GLU A 200 -8.21 -19.71 23.35
N GLY A 201 -8.97 -20.12 22.33
CA GLY A 201 -10.30 -20.71 22.47
C GLY A 201 -11.48 -19.75 22.26
N ASP A 202 -11.27 -18.44 22.19
CA ASP A 202 -12.36 -17.47 21.93
C ASP A 202 -12.88 -17.54 20.49
N ALA A 203 -12.08 -18.07 19.54
CA ALA A 203 -12.42 -18.33 18.15
C ALA A 203 -12.99 -17.10 17.39
N LEU A 204 -12.28 -15.98 17.50
CA LEU A 204 -12.63 -14.72 16.85
C LEU A 204 -12.32 -14.74 15.35
N PRO A 205 -13.13 -14.08 14.50
CA PRO A 205 -12.81 -13.94 13.08
C PRO A 205 -11.50 -13.18 12.88
N VAL A 206 -10.78 -13.52 11.82
CA VAL A 206 -9.46 -12.96 11.50
C VAL A 206 -9.54 -12.20 10.19
N LEU A 207 -9.10 -10.95 10.18
CA LEU A 207 -8.79 -10.21 8.96
C LEU A 207 -7.28 -10.22 8.74
N VAL A 208 -6.84 -10.63 7.56
CA VAL A 208 -5.44 -10.55 7.14
C VAL A 208 -5.33 -9.52 6.01
N PHE A 209 -4.56 -8.45 6.21
CA PHE A 209 -4.43 -7.36 5.26
C PHE A 209 -3.07 -7.35 4.55
N ILE A 210 -3.09 -7.27 3.22
CA ILE A 210 -1.92 -7.15 2.33
C ILE A 210 -1.89 -5.73 1.77
N HIS A 211 -0.80 -5.00 2.04
CA HIS A 211 -0.66 -3.61 1.62
C HIS A 211 -0.42 -3.47 0.11
N GLY A 212 -0.93 -2.35 -0.46
CA GLY A 212 -0.66 -1.91 -1.82
C GLY A 212 0.72 -1.27 -2.00
N GLY A 213 0.86 -0.46 -3.06
CA GLY A 213 2.10 0.23 -3.44
C GLY A 213 2.76 -0.34 -4.71
N SER A 214 1.96 -0.76 -5.69
CA SER A 214 2.38 -1.28 -7.00
C SER A 214 3.33 -2.50 -6.95
N LEU A 215 3.35 -3.24 -5.83
CA LEU A 215 4.35 -4.29 -5.55
C LEU A 215 5.80 -3.77 -5.51
N GLN A 216 5.98 -2.45 -5.46
CA GLN A 216 7.26 -1.74 -5.51
C GLN A 216 7.61 -1.05 -4.18
N THR A 217 6.57 -0.59 -3.49
CA THR A 217 6.64 0.18 -2.25
C THR A 217 5.53 -0.28 -1.31
N GLY A 218 5.52 0.25 -0.09
CA GLY A 218 4.48 0.01 0.90
C GLY A 218 5.03 -0.54 2.21
N GLN A 219 4.17 -0.54 3.23
CA GLN A 219 4.52 -1.02 4.57
C GLN A 219 3.25 -1.44 5.33
N PRO A 220 3.27 -2.45 6.19
CA PRO A 220 2.08 -2.95 6.88
C PRO A 220 1.64 -2.12 8.10
N TRP A 221 1.98 -0.84 8.21
CA TRP A 221 1.58 0.00 9.35
C TRP A 221 1.17 1.40 8.93
N TYR A 222 0.62 1.56 7.72
CA TYR A 222 -0.10 2.80 7.40
C TYR A 222 -1.31 2.96 8.33
N ARG A 223 -1.64 4.21 8.62
CA ARG A 223 -2.75 4.55 9.51
C ARG A 223 -4.10 4.17 8.91
N ASP A 224 -4.21 4.19 7.59
CA ASP A 224 -5.48 4.11 6.87
C ASP A 224 -6.18 2.75 7.08
N TYR A 225 -5.41 1.69 7.29
CA TYR A 225 -5.88 0.32 7.61
C TYR A 225 -5.32 -0.22 8.93
N ASN A 226 -5.00 0.67 9.88
CA ASN A 226 -4.60 0.24 11.22
C ASN A 226 -5.70 -0.67 11.84
N GLY A 227 -5.28 -1.78 12.44
CA GLY A 227 -6.18 -2.82 12.92
C GLY A 227 -6.94 -2.51 14.21
N GLU A 228 -6.64 -1.41 14.91
CA GLU A 228 -7.25 -1.09 16.21
C GLU A 228 -8.77 -0.96 16.14
N SER A 229 -9.31 -0.34 15.08
CA SER A 229 -10.76 -0.11 14.93
C SER A 229 -11.54 -1.42 14.82
N LEU A 230 -11.04 -2.39 14.03
CA LEU A 230 -11.63 -3.73 13.92
C LEU A 230 -11.40 -4.57 15.18
N ALA A 231 -10.22 -4.47 15.79
CA ALA A 231 -9.91 -5.20 17.02
C ALA A 231 -10.79 -4.80 18.20
N LYS A 232 -11.16 -3.51 18.30
CA LYS A 232 -12.15 -3.04 19.28
C LYS A 232 -13.52 -3.73 19.13
N GLU A 233 -13.84 -4.17 17.92
CA GLU A 233 -15.10 -4.81 17.57
C GLU A 233 -15.02 -6.35 17.51
N GLY A 234 -14.00 -6.95 18.12
CA GLY A 234 -13.90 -8.41 18.29
C GLY A 234 -13.36 -9.15 17.06
N VAL A 235 -12.49 -8.51 16.27
CA VAL A 235 -11.79 -9.12 15.14
C VAL A 235 -10.29 -9.19 15.44
N ILE A 236 -9.62 -10.30 15.11
CA ILE A 236 -8.16 -10.30 15.10
C ILE A 236 -7.69 -9.73 13.76
N VAL A 237 -6.84 -8.70 13.78
CA VAL A 237 -6.27 -8.16 12.54
C VAL A 237 -4.81 -8.55 12.44
N VAL A 238 -4.41 -9.06 11.28
CA VAL A 238 -3.03 -9.37 10.93
C VAL A 238 -2.64 -8.59 9.69
N ASN A 239 -1.43 -8.06 9.66
CA ASN A 239 -0.82 -7.59 8.41
C ASN A 239 0.66 -7.98 8.36
N MET A 240 1.28 -7.82 7.19
CA MET A 240 2.60 -8.38 6.91
C MET A 240 3.45 -7.52 5.98
N GLY A 241 4.75 -7.53 6.20
CA GLY A 241 5.73 -7.07 5.22
C GLY A 241 6.08 -8.23 4.29
N TYR A 242 6.18 -7.97 2.99
CA TYR A 242 6.55 -8.96 1.97
C TYR A 242 7.56 -8.33 1.01
N ARG A 243 8.40 -9.14 0.34
CA ARG A 243 9.39 -8.59 -0.60
C ARG A 243 8.73 -7.86 -1.77
N LEU A 244 9.29 -6.70 -2.11
CA LEU A 244 8.83 -5.80 -3.15
C LEU A 244 9.87 -5.69 -4.27
N GLY A 245 9.44 -5.17 -5.42
CA GLY A 245 10.30 -4.85 -6.54
C GLY A 245 11.18 -6.03 -6.94
N VAL A 246 12.41 -5.71 -7.36
CA VAL A 246 13.37 -6.71 -7.83
C VAL A 246 13.67 -7.78 -6.76
N PHE A 247 13.45 -7.50 -5.47
CA PHE A 247 13.65 -8.49 -4.40
C PHE A 247 12.53 -9.53 -4.34
N GLY A 248 11.30 -9.11 -4.67
CA GLY A 248 10.12 -9.96 -4.67
C GLY A 248 9.85 -10.65 -6.01
N TYR A 249 10.26 -10.04 -7.12
CA TYR A 249 9.70 -10.38 -8.43
C TYR A 249 10.74 -10.58 -9.54
N LEU A 250 12.06 -10.52 -9.26
CA LEU A 250 13.06 -10.87 -10.26
C LEU A 250 12.87 -12.33 -10.74
N ALA A 251 12.85 -12.51 -12.05
CA ALA A 251 12.79 -13.83 -12.67
C ALA A 251 14.07 -14.09 -13.48
N LEU A 252 14.70 -15.24 -13.26
CA LEU A 252 15.85 -15.72 -14.02
C LEU A 252 15.76 -17.24 -14.22
N ASP A 253 16.37 -17.74 -15.29
CA ASP A 253 16.49 -19.18 -15.54
C ASP A 253 17.31 -19.89 -14.47
N GLU A 254 18.40 -19.26 -14.00
CA GLU A 254 19.22 -19.83 -12.93
C GLU A 254 18.45 -19.95 -11.62
N LEU A 255 17.56 -19.00 -11.33
CA LEU A 255 16.69 -19.03 -10.17
C LEU A 255 15.64 -20.15 -10.27
N ALA A 256 15.04 -20.31 -11.45
CA ALA A 256 14.12 -21.42 -11.70
C ALA A 256 14.81 -22.77 -11.51
N ALA A 257 16.05 -22.92 -11.99
CA ALA A 257 16.83 -24.15 -11.89
C ALA A 257 17.22 -24.54 -10.45
N GLU A 258 17.16 -23.62 -9.48
CA GLU A 258 17.44 -23.91 -8.06
C GLU A 258 16.30 -24.64 -7.35
N THR A 259 15.09 -24.64 -7.91
CA THR A 259 13.89 -25.20 -7.26
C THR A 259 13.36 -26.42 -8.03
N PRO A 260 12.89 -27.48 -7.36
CA PRO A 260 12.28 -28.64 -8.04
C PRO A 260 11.04 -28.27 -8.86
N ASP A 261 10.27 -27.28 -8.40
CA ASP A 261 9.05 -26.81 -9.05
C ASP A 261 9.30 -25.75 -10.13
N GLY A 262 10.56 -25.34 -10.34
CA GLY A 262 10.94 -24.40 -11.38
C GLY A 262 10.40 -22.97 -11.18
N THR A 263 10.03 -22.58 -9.96
CA THR A 263 9.44 -21.26 -9.66
C THR A 263 10.47 -20.14 -9.76
N THR A 264 10.02 -18.97 -10.23
CA THR A 264 10.83 -17.75 -10.37
C THR A 264 9.88 -16.55 -10.47
N GLY A 265 10.30 -15.35 -10.04
CA GLY A 265 9.51 -14.13 -10.23
C GLY A 265 8.25 -13.97 -9.35
N ASN A 266 8.12 -14.74 -8.27
CA ASN A 266 6.95 -14.70 -7.36
C ASN A 266 7.32 -14.76 -5.86
N TYR A 267 8.55 -14.42 -5.49
CA TYR A 267 8.99 -14.50 -4.10
C TYR A 267 8.15 -13.63 -3.15
N GLY A 268 7.72 -12.45 -3.59
CA GLY A 268 6.81 -11.59 -2.83
C GLY A 268 5.40 -12.19 -2.64
N LEU A 269 4.88 -12.91 -3.64
CA LEU A 269 3.62 -13.65 -3.53
C LEU A 269 3.76 -14.85 -2.57
N LEU A 270 4.87 -15.58 -2.68
CA LEU A 270 5.18 -16.71 -1.79
C LEU A 270 5.38 -16.24 -0.34
N ASP A 271 5.94 -15.06 -0.12
CA ASP A 271 6.02 -14.42 1.20
C ASP A 271 4.64 -14.22 1.83
N GLN A 272 3.66 -13.75 1.05
CA GLN A 272 2.29 -13.54 1.53
C GLN A 272 1.60 -14.88 1.85
N ILE A 273 1.76 -15.89 0.99
CA ILE A 273 1.26 -17.25 1.27
C ILE A 273 1.89 -17.82 2.54
N LYS A 274 3.20 -17.61 2.74
CA LYS A 274 3.89 -18.05 3.96
C LYS A 274 3.37 -17.37 5.22
N ALA A 275 3.02 -16.08 5.14
CA ALA A 275 2.37 -15.39 6.25
C ALA A 275 0.97 -15.96 6.55
N LEU A 276 0.21 -16.39 5.53
CA LEU A 276 -1.07 -17.09 5.74
C LEU A 276 -0.88 -18.47 6.40
N GLU A 277 0.18 -19.20 6.06
CA GLU A 277 0.55 -20.42 6.79
C GLU A 277 0.87 -20.12 8.26
N TRP A 278 1.57 -19.01 8.53
CA TRP A 278 1.84 -18.56 9.88
C TRP A 278 0.55 -18.24 10.64
N VAL A 279 -0.42 -17.58 10.00
CA VAL A 279 -1.75 -17.29 10.58
C VAL A 279 -2.45 -18.60 10.95
N ARG A 280 -2.58 -19.55 10.00
CA ARG A 280 -3.15 -20.88 10.24
C ARG A 280 -2.53 -21.57 11.47
N ASP A 281 -1.22 -21.43 11.61
CA ASP A 281 -0.43 -22.15 12.60
C ASP A 281 -0.38 -21.49 13.99
N ASN A 282 -0.65 -20.18 14.10
CA ASN A 282 -0.38 -19.42 15.33
C ASN A 282 -1.54 -18.54 15.80
N ILE A 283 -2.51 -18.19 14.94
CA ILE A 283 -3.50 -17.16 15.28
C ILE A 283 -4.43 -17.55 16.44
N ALA A 284 -4.62 -18.85 16.64
CA ALA A 284 -5.35 -19.40 17.78
C ALA A 284 -4.75 -18.97 19.13
N ALA A 285 -3.42 -18.80 19.23
CA ALA A 285 -2.77 -18.33 20.46
C ALA A 285 -3.17 -16.89 20.82
N PHE A 286 -3.61 -16.10 19.84
CA PHE A 286 -4.16 -14.75 20.01
C PHE A 286 -5.70 -14.75 20.12
N GLY A 287 -6.34 -15.93 20.16
CA GLY A 287 -7.78 -16.07 20.21
C GLY A 287 -8.50 -16.01 18.86
N GLY A 288 -7.77 -15.94 17.74
CA GLY A 288 -8.34 -15.99 16.40
C GLY A 288 -8.69 -17.40 15.93
N ASP A 289 -9.67 -17.52 15.06
CA ASP A 289 -10.08 -18.76 14.42
C ASP A 289 -9.40 -18.91 13.04
N PRO A 290 -8.46 -19.87 12.86
CA PRO A 290 -7.83 -20.12 11.57
C PRO A 290 -8.81 -20.66 10.51
N GLY A 291 -10.02 -21.08 10.90
CA GLY A 291 -11.11 -21.46 9.99
C GLY A 291 -12.03 -20.30 9.58
N GLN A 292 -11.81 -19.08 10.08
CA GLN A 292 -12.56 -17.88 9.74
C GLN A 292 -11.64 -16.70 9.41
N VAL A 293 -10.83 -16.88 8.37
CA VAL A 293 -9.90 -15.90 7.85
C VAL A 293 -10.48 -15.21 6.61
N THR A 294 -10.54 -13.88 6.68
CA THR A 294 -10.82 -13.00 5.55
C THR A 294 -9.53 -12.37 5.09
N LEU A 295 -9.17 -12.55 3.82
CA LEU A 295 -8.00 -11.94 3.21
C LEU A 295 -8.41 -10.64 2.53
N ALA A 296 -7.72 -9.54 2.84
CA ALA A 296 -8.02 -8.22 2.31
C ALA A 296 -6.76 -7.57 1.74
N GLY A 297 -6.95 -6.68 0.76
CA GLY A 297 -5.88 -5.86 0.23
C GLY A 297 -6.43 -4.75 -0.64
N GLU A 298 -5.57 -3.77 -0.88
CA GLU A 298 -5.87 -2.61 -1.71
C GLU A 298 -4.81 -2.47 -2.81
N SER A 299 -5.23 -2.03 -4.01
CA SER A 299 -4.35 -1.81 -5.16
C SER A 299 -3.55 -3.07 -5.50
N ALA A 300 -2.22 -2.99 -5.55
CA ALA A 300 -1.34 -4.14 -5.68
C ALA A 300 -1.53 -5.22 -4.61
N GLY A 301 -1.98 -4.85 -3.41
CA GLY A 301 -2.38 -5.77 -2.36
C GLY A 301 -3.62 -6.56 -2.77
N ALA A 302 -4.63 -5.90 -3.37
CA ALA A 302 -5.81 -6.55 -3.92
C ALA A 302 -5.49 -7.44 -5.15
N ALA A 303 -4.54 -7.01 -5.99
CA ALA A 303 -3.97 -7.86 -7.05
C ALA A 303 -3.35 -9.13 -6.46
N ALA A 304 -2.57 -9.00 -5.39
CA ALA A 304 -2.02 -10.12 -4.64
C ALA A 304 -3.13 -11.02 -4.03
N VAL A 305 -4.20 -10.44 -3.47
CA VAL A 305 -5.36 -11.21 -2.98
C VAL A 305 -5.97 -12.04 -4.11
N SER A 306 -6.22 -11.45 -5.29
CA SER A 306 -6.75 -12.22 -6.43
C SER A 306 -5.79 -13.29 -6.95
N ALA A 307 -4.47 -13.05 -6.92
CA ALA A 307 -3.46 -14.07 -7.21
C ALA A 307 -3.50 -15.24 -6.19
N ILE A 308 -3.61 -14.94 -4.90
CA ILE A 308 -3.72 -15.94 -3.82
C ILE A 308 -5.03 -16.73 -3.94
N CYS A 309 -6.14 -16.06 -4.29
CA CYS A 309 -7.41 -16.71 -4.60
C CYS A 309 -7.28 -17.74 -5.73
N ALA A 310 -6.46 -17.45 -6.73
CA ALA A 310 -6.19 -18.35 -7.84
C ALA A 310 -5.07 -19.39 -7.57
N SER A 311 -4.32 -19.27 -6.47
CA SER A 311 -3.16 -20.11 -6.19
C SER A 311 -3.56 -21.44 -5.56
N PRO A 312 -3.11 -22.60 -6.07
CA PRO A 312 -3.34 -23.89 -5.42
C PRO A 312 -2.64 -24.01 -4.07
N LEU A 313 -1.58 -23.22 -3.82
CA LEU A 313 -0.83 -23.22 -2.57
C LEU A 313 -1.60 -22.59 -1.41
N ALA A 314 -2.58 -21.73 -1.71
CA ALA A 314 -3.37 -21.03 -0.72
C ALA A 314 -4.63 -21.80 -0.25
N LYS A 315 -4.85 -23.00 -0.79
CA LYS A 315 -6.06 -23.77 -0.54
C LYS A 315 -6.25 -24.05 0.96
N GLY A 316 -7.36 -23.57 1.51
CA GLY A 316 -7.73 -23.75 2.91
C GLY A 316 -7.00 -22.83 3.89
N LEU A 317 -6.24 -21.84 3.41
CA LEU A 317 -5.60 -20.84 4.28
C LEU A 317 -6.53 -19.66 4.63
N PHE A 318 -7.61 -19.47 3.87
CA PHE A 318 -8.61 -18.43 4.09
C PHE A 318 -9.96 -18.82 3.49
N GLN A 319 -11.02 -18.08 3.82
CA GLN A 319 -12.39 -18.39 3.41
C GLN A 319 -13.04 -17.27 2.61
N ARG A 320 -12.66 -16.01 2.82
CA ARG A 320 -13.32 -14.84 2.23
C ARG A 320 -12.28 -13.85 1.70
N ALA A 321 -12.65 -13.08 0.68
CA ALA A 321 -11.75 -12.10 0.08
C ALA A 321 -12.36 -10.69 0.08
N VAL A 322 -11.53 -9.68 0.35
CA VAL A 322 -11.81 -8.26 0.18
C VAL A 322 -10.81 -7.69 -0.83
N LEU A 323 -11.30 -7.15 -1.95
CA LEU A 323 -10.45 -6.61 -3.02
C LEU A 323 -10.81 -5.15 -3.28
N GLU A 324 -9.93 -4.24 -2.85
CA GLU A 324 -10.13 -2.80 -2.98
C GLU A 324 -9.29 -2.25 -4.15
N SER A 325 -9.95 -1.61 -5.11
CA SER A 325 -9.33 -0.79 -6.14
C SER A 325 -8.27 -1.53 -6.99
N SER A 326 -8.46 -2.83 -7.25
CA SER A 326 -7.68 -3.65 -8.20
C SER A 326 -8.06 -5.15 -8.12
N THR A 327 -8.18 -5.80 -9.28
CA THR A 327 -8.08 -7.26 -9.40
C THR A 327 -7.31 -7.60 -10.67
N ILE A 328 -6.72 -8.79 -10.74
CA ILE A 328 -6.09 -9.32 -11.96
C ILE A 328 -6.95 -10.41 -12.63
N VAL A 329 -8.26 -10.41 -12.35
CA VAL A 329 -9.22 -11.38 -12.90
C VAL A 329 -9.87 -10.78 -14.15
N SER A 330 -9.15 -10.79 -15.27
CA SER A 330 -9.67 -10.45 -16.61
C SER A 330 -8.84 -11.17 -17.69
N PRO A 331 -9.35 -11.35 -18.92
CA PRO A 331 -8.58 -12.03 -19.97
C PRO A 331 -7.25 -11.36 -20.31
N ASP A 332 -7.17 -10.03 -20.23
CA ASP A 332 -5.96 -9.23 -20.45
C ASP A 332 -5.75 -8.26 -19.27
N PRO A 333 -5.15 -8.71 -18.15
CA PRO A 333 -4.98 -7.91 -16.96
C PRO A 333 -4.00 -6.75 -17.21
N PRO A 334 -4.38 -5.50 -16.86
CA PRO A 334 -3.69 -4.30 -17.32
C PRO A 334 -2.39 -3.97 -16.55
N HIS A 335 -2.15 -4.58 -15.39
CA HIS A 335 -1.00 -4.34 -14.54
C HIS A 335 -0.76 -5.48 -13.52
N SER A 336 0.34 -5.38 -12.75
CA SER A 336 0.71 -6.28 -11.63
C SER A 336 0.89 -7.76 -11.97
N PHE A 337 0.77 -8.12 -13.25
CA PHE A 337 0.87 -9.46 -13.77
C PHE A 337 1.71 -9.49 -15.05
N ARG A 338 2.40 -10.61 -15.32
CA ARG A 338 3.11 -10.89 -16.56
C ARG A 338 3.22 -12.39 -16.82
N THR A 339 3.48 -12.75 -18.08
CA THR A 339 3.85 -14.12 -18.46
C THR A 339 5.25 -14.47 -17.98
N ARG A 340 5.56 -15.78 -17.94
CA ARG A 340 6.91 -16.26 -17.62
C ARG A 340 7.97 -15.76 -18.62
N GLU A 341 7.62 -15.71 -19.90
CA GLU A 341 8.52 -15.27 -20.97
C GLU A 341 8.94 -13.80 -20.76
N GLU A 342 7.96 -12.91 -20.58
CA GLU A 342 8.20 -11.49 -20.29
C GLU A 342 9.02 -11.30 -19.00
N ALA A 343 8.77 -12.14 -17.99
CA ALA A 343 9.51 -12.10 -16.74
C ALA A 343 11.00 -12.42 -16.93
N LEU A 344 11.30 -13.48 -17.68
CA LEU A 344 12.67 -13.91 -17.97
C LEU A 344 13.40 -12.91 -18.88
N GLU A 345 12.71 -12.34 -19.88
CA GLU A 345 13.27 -11.29 -20.74
C GLU A 345 13.68 -10.06 -19.91
N SER A 346 12.77 -9.53 -19.09
CA SER A 346 13.03 -8.38 -18.24
C SER A 346 14.14 -8.65 -17.21
N GLY A 347 14.17 -9.84 -16.60
CA GLY A 347 15.23 -10.25 -15.68
C GLY A 347 16.61 -10.37 -16.36
N ALA A 348 16.66 -10.81 -17.61
CA ALA A 348 17.89 -10.85 -18.39
C ALA A 348 18.45 -9.44 -18.64
N GLU A 349 17.59 -8.44 -18.90
CA GLU A 349 18.01 -7.04 -19.01
C GLU A 349 18.61 -6.51 -17.71
N VAL A 350 18.08 -6.90 -16.55
CA VAL A 350 18.63 -6.51 -15.24
C VAL A 350 20.07 -7.03 -15.10
N LYS A 351 20.33 -8.29 -15.48
CA LYS A 351 21.68 -8.87 -15.48
C LYS A 351 22.63 -8.13 -16.40
N GLU A 352 22.18 -7.77 -17.61
CA GLU A 352 22.98 -7.01 -18.57
C GLU A 352 23.35 -5.62 -18.02
N LYS A 353 22.37 -4.87 -17.51
CA LYS A 353 22.57 -3.53 -16.94
C LYS A 353 23.51 -3.54 -15.73
N LEU A 354 23.45 -4.59 -14.91
CA LEU A 354 24.35 -4.77 -13.77
C LEU A 354 25.74 -5.30 -14.15
N GLN A 355 25.94 -5.70 -15.40
CA GLN A 355 27.19 -6.30 -15.90
C GLN A 355 27.62 -7.52 -15.07
N THR A 356 26.65 -8.27 -14.54
CA THR A 356 26.87 -9.45 -13.70
C THR A 356 26.52 -10.72 -14.45
N LEU A 357 27.45 -11.67 -14.49
CA LEU A 357 27.29 -12.90 -15.27
C LEU A 357 26.72 -14.08 -14.45
N THR A 358 26.80 -14.04 -13.11
CA THR A 358 26.40 -15.16 -12.24
C THR A 358 25.38 -14.74 -11.18
N LEU A 359 24.56 -15.70 -10.75
CA LEU A 359 23.58 -15.50 -9.69
C LEU A 359 24.24 -15.16 -8.33
N ASP A 360 25.38 -15.80 -8.02
CA ASP A 360 26.14 -15.48 -6.80
C ASP A 360 26.62 -14.02 -6.78
N ALA A 361 27.08 -13.50 -7.93
CA ALA A 361 27.49 -12.11 -8.05
C ALA A 361 26.30 -11.15 -7.84
N LEU A 362 25.11 -11.50 -8.34
CA LEU A 362 23.88 -10.74 -8.09
C LEU A 362 23.48 -10.75 -6.61
N ARG A 363 23.55 -11.91 -5.94
CA ARG A 363 23.25 -12.04 -4.50
C ARG A 363 24.25 -11.27 -3.62
N ALA A 364 25.50 -11.14 -4.08
CA ALA A 364 26.53 -10.37 -3.37
C ALA A 364 26.40 -8.85 -3.53
N LEU A 365 25.54 -8.34 -4.44
CA LEU A 365 25.36 -6.90 -4.60
C LEU A 365 24.72 -6.26 -3.36
N PRO A 366 25.14 -5.04 -2.97
CA PRO A 366 24.41 -4.24 -1.99
C PRO A 366 22.97 -4.03 -2.44
N ALA A 367 22.01 -4.20 -1.53
CA ALA A 367 20.59 -4.12 -1.82
C ALA A 367 20.21 -2.75 -2.41
N GLU A 368 20.84 -1.67 -1.96
CA GLU A 368 20.57 -0.31 -2.42
C GLU A 368 20.84 -0.13 -3.93
N LYS A 369 21.76 -0.92 -4.51
CA LYS A 369 22.00 -0.89 -5.96
C LYS A 369 20.89 -1.56 -6.76
N LEU A 370 20.21 -2.53 -6.16
CA LEU A 370 19.13 -3.28 -6.78
C LEU A 370 17.81 -2.50 -6.77
N VAL A 371 17.60 -1.61 -5.79
CA VAL A 371 16.39 -0.76 -5.70
C VAL A 371 16.08 -0.02 -7.00
N ALA A 372 17.10 0.35 -7.79
CA ALA A 372 16.93 1.01 -9.09
C ALA A 372 16.15 0.19 -10.15
N PHE A 373 15.99 -1.12 -9.95
CA PHE A 373 15.26 -2.03 -10.85
C PHE A 373 13.84 -2.36 -10.37
N THR A 374 13.39 -1.69 -9.31
CA THR A 374 12.05 -1.90 -8.74
C THR A 374 10.94 -1.56 -9.73
N GLU A 375 11.12 -0.54 -10.57
CA GLU A 375 10.15 -0.17 -11.61
C GLU A 375 10.04 -1.20 -12.74
N THR A 376 11.08 -2.01 -13.00
CA THR A 376 11.05 -3.02 -14.08
C THR A 376 10.60 -4.38 -13.55
N GLU A 377 11.06 -4.76 -12.37
CA GLU A 377 10.80 -6.07 -11.76
C GLU A 377 9.80 -5.94 -10.60
N HIS A 378 8.50 -5.96 -10.87
CA HIS A 378 7.48 -5.87 -9.79
C HIS A 378 6.17 -6.58 -10.10
N HIS A 379 6.10 -7.34 -11.18
CA HIS A 379 4.87 -8.02 -11.59
C HIS A 379 4.88 -9.48 -11.12
N MET A 380 3.73 -9.97 -10.66
CA MET A 380 3.53 -11.41 -10.42
C MET A 380 3.62 -12.17 -11.74
N THR A 381 4.15 -13.38 -11.69
CA THR A 381 4.50 -14.17 -12.87
C THR A 381 3.65 -15.44 -12.93
N VAL A 382 3.19 -15.87 -14.11
CA VAL A 382 2.70 -17.25 -14.30
C VAL A 382 3.88 -18.22 -14.24
N ASP A 383 4.30 -18.57 -13.04
CA ASP A 383 5.52 -19.36 -12.81
C ASP A 383 5.29 -20.87 -12.98
N GLY A 384 4.04 -21.33 -13.14
CA GLY A 384 3.72 -22.76 -13.23
C GLY A 384 3.63 -23.46 -11.87
N TYR A 385 3.83 -22.73 -10.76
CA TYR A 385 3.87 -23.26 -9.39
C TYR A 385 2.88 -22.53 -8.48
N ALA A 386 3.20 -21.30 -8.08
CA ALA A 386 2.32 -20.45 -7.29
C ALA A 386 1.13 -19.96 -8.12
N LEU A 387 1.38 -19.58 -9.38
CA LEU A 387 0.38 -19.26 -10.38
C LEU A 387 0.61 -20.16 -11.59
N ARG A 388 -0.27 -21.16 -11.75
CA ARG A 388 -0.18 -22.14 -12.85
C ARG A 388 -0.70 -21.61 -14.18
N GLU A 389 -1.55 -20.61 -14.12
CA GLU A 389 -2.24 -19.98 -15.24
C GLU A 389 -2.68 -18.56 -14.81
N LEU A 390 -3.25 -17.80 -15.75
CA LEU A 390 -3.92 -16.54 -15.46
C LEU A 390 -5.02 -16.73 -14.41
N PRO A 391 -5.15 -15.85 -13.40
CA PRO A 391 -6.26 -15.91 -12.45
C PRO A 391 -7.64 -15.94 -13.11
N TYR A 392 -7.82 -15.22 -14.23
CA TYR A 392 -9.01 -15.31 -15.08
C TYR A 392 -9.37 -16.76 -15.45
N GLU A 393 -8.39 -17.56 -15.87
CA GLU A 393 -8.59 -18.96 -16.25
C GLU A 393 -8.97 -19.85 -15.05
N THR A 394 -8.38 -19.57 -13.89
CA THR A 394 -8.74 -20.25 -12.63
C THR A 394 -10.19 -19.96 -12.23
N TYR A 395 -10.62 -18.70 -12.30
CA TYR A 395 -12.00 -18.29 -12.00
C TYR A 395 -12.98 -18.86 -13.02
N ARG A 396 -12.66 -18.76 -14.32
CA ARG A 396 -13.48 -19.35 -15.39
C ARG A 396 -13.70 -20.83 -15.19
N ALA A 397 -12.72 -21.55 -14.66
CA ALA A 397 -12.84 -22.97 -14.37
C ALA A 397 -13.41 -23.32 -12.98
N GLY A 398 -13.76 -22.34 -12.16
CA GLY A 398 -14.32 -22.58 -10.82
C GLY A 398 -13.32 -23.17 -9.81
N ARG A 399 -12.03 -22.79 -9.94
CA ARG A 399 -10.93 -23.32 -9.11
C ARG A 399 -10.43 -22.32 -8.05
N MET A 400 -11.11 -21.19 -7.88
CA MET A 400 -10.82 -20.19 -6.84
C MET A 400 -10.99 -20.77 -5.42
N ASN A 401 -10.34 -20.17 -4.42
CA ASN A 401 -10.29 -20.70 -3.06
C ASN A 401 -11.33 -20.09 -2.10
N GLU A 402 -11.79 -18.87 -2.37
CA GLU A 402 -12.71 -18.10 -1.54
C GLU A 402 -14.17 -18.53 -1.72
N THR A 403 -14.97 -18.25 -0.69
CA THR A 403 -16.39 -18.60 -0.61
C THR A 403 -17.32 -17.39 -0.63
N ALA A 404 -16.77 -16.18 -0.51
CA ALA A 404 -17.48 -14.92 -0.56
C ALA A 404 -16.51 -13.77 -0.87
N VAL A 405 -16.97 -12.76 -1.59
CA VAL A 405 -16.16 -11.62 -2.04
C VAL A 405 -16.84 -10.29 -1.72
N LEU A 406 -16.12 -9.39 -1.05
CA LEU A 406 -16.44 -7.96 -1.02
C LEU A 406 -15.40 -7.26 -1.89
N GLN A 407 -15.81 -6.41 -2.82
CA GLN A 407 -14.87 -5.69 -3.66
C GLN A 407 -15.40 -4.33 -4.06
N GLY A 408 -14.56 -3.52 -4.70
CA GLY A 408 -15.02 -2.27 -5.28
C GLY A 408 -13.87 -1.40 -5.72
N PHE A 409 -14.23 -0.26 -6.26
CA PHE A 409 -13.31 0.70 -6.85
C PHE A 409 -13.84 2.12 -6.63
N ASN A 410 -12.96 3.08 -6.82
CA ASN A 410 -13.23 4.49 -6.60
C ASN A 410 -13.59 5.21 -7.92
N GLN A 411 -14.22 6.37 -7.84
CA GLN A 411 -14.60 7.11 -9.04
C GLN A 411 -13.39 7.66 -9.82
N ASP A 412 -12.35 8.11 -9.14
CA ASP A 412 -11.21 8.81 -9.73
C ASP A 412 -9.90 8.04 -9.54
N GLU A 413 -9.91 6.72 -9.79
CA GLU A 413 -8.75 5.84 -9.64
C GLU A 413 -7.50 6.35 -10.35
N SER A 414 -7.68 6.89 -11.56
CA SER A 414 -6.58 7.39 -12.38
C SER A 414 -5.83 8.59 -11.79
N ALA A 415 -6.45 9.37 -10.88
CA ALA A 415 -5.99 10.70 -10.49
C ALA A 415 -4.50 10.78 -10.08
N PRO A 416 -3.97 9.91 -9.19
CA PRO A 416 -2.54 9.94 -8.86
C PRO A 416 -1.65 9.51 -10.04
N PHE A 417 -2.09 8.56 -10.87
CA PHE A 417 -1.30 7.98 -11.96
C PHE A 417 -1.17 8.91 -13.16
N ILE A 418 -2.18 9.75 -13.41
CA ILE A 418 -2.20 10.67 -14.55
C ILE A 418 -1.90 12.12 -14.15
N MET A 419 -1.53 12.38 -12.89
CA MET A 419 -1.27 13.73 -12.37
C MET A 419 -0.28 14.53 -13.23
N PHE A 420 0.77 13.88 -13.73
CA PHE A 420 1.78 14.46 -14.61
C PHE A 420 1.60 14.05 -16.09
N ALA A 421 0.62 13.19 -16.38
CA ALA A 421 0.31 12.81 -17.75
C ALA A 421 -0.47 13.95 -18.44
N HIS A 422 0.03 14.37 -19.61
CA HIS A 422 -0.60 15.43 -20.38
C HIS A 422 -1.55 14.80 -21.42
N ALA A 423 -2.76 14.44 -21.00
CA ALA A 423 -3.86 14.15 -21.91
C ALA A 423 -4.50 15.48 -22.35
N ASN A 424 -4.68 15.68 -23.65
CA ASN A 424 -5.29 16.88 -24.22
C ASN A 424 -5.96 16.54 -25.56
N LYS A 425 -6.68 17.50 -26.15
CA LYS A 425 -7.45 17.26 -27.38
C LYS A 425 -6.58 16.73 -28.52
N SER A 426 -5.35 17.23 -28.63
CA SER A 426 -4.45 16.88 -29.74
C SER A 426 -3.91 15.45 -29.68
N ASN A 427 -3.87 14.82 -28.50
CA ASN A 427 -3.31 13.48 -28.32
C ASN A 427 -4.31 12.43 -27.82
N PHE A 428 -5.53 12.83 -27.45
CA PHE A 428 -6.56 11.93 -26.95
C PHE A 428 -6.85 10.79 -27.93
N GLU A 429 -7.10 11.12 -29.20
CA GLU A 429 -7.41 10.11 -30.22
C GLU A 429 -6.27 9.10 -30.39
N SER A 430 -5.02 9.58 -30.45
CA SER A 430 -3.85 8.70 -30.57
C SER A 430 -3.72 7.75 -29.37
N ARG A 431 -4.01 8.23 -28.14
CA ARG A 431 -4.02 7.40 -26.94
C ARG A 431 -5.09 6.32 -26.99
N VAL A 432 -6.33 6.69 -27.34
CA VAL A 432 -7.45 5.76 -27.46
C VAL A 432 -7.16 4.71 -28.54
N ARG A 433 -6.65 5.13 -29.71
CA ARG A 433 -6.28 4.22 -30.79
C ARG A 433 -5.17 3.25 -30.41
N LYS A 434 -4.18 3.71 -29.63
CA LYS A 434 -3.11 2.84 -29.13
C LYS A 434 -3.66 1.76 -28.19
N LEU A 435 -4.60 2.12 -27.32
CA LEU A 435 -5.14 1.22 -26.31
C LEU A 435 -6.19 0.25 -26.88
N PHE A 436 -7.17 0.76 -27.63
CA PHE A 436 -8.34 0.00 -28.08
C PHE A 436 -8.23 -0.56 -29.51
N LYS A 437 -7.16 -0.23 -30.24
CA LYS A 437 -6.86 -0.76 -31.58
C LYS A 437 -8.08 -0.61 -32.53
N GLU A 438 -8.66 -1.70 -33.00
CA GLU A 438 -9.81 -1.72 -33.92
C GLU A 438 -11.13 -1.25 -33.28
N TYR A 439 -11.23 -1.25 -31.95
CA TYR A 439 -12.40 -0.78 -31.20
C TYR A 439 -12.36 0.73 -30.88
N ALA A 440 -11.28 1.41 -31.27
CA ALA A 440 -11.04 2.80 -30.89
C ALA A 440 -12.14 3.77 -31.36
N ASP A 441 -12.72 3.55 -32.55
CA ASP A 441 -13.78 4.44 -33.07
C ASP A 441 -15.05 4.38 -32.22
N GLU A 442 -15.36 3.22 -31.63
CA GLU A 442 -16.50 3.09 -30.70
C GLU A 442 -16.23 3.86 -29.41
N VAL A 443 -15.02 3.76 -28.85
CA VAL A 443 -14.64 4.52 -27.65
C VAL A 443 -14.62 6.02 -27.91
N LEU A 444 -14.11 6.46 -29.07
CA LEU A 444 -14.12 7.88 -29.45
C LEU A 444 -15.54 8.42 -29.61
N ALA A 445 -16.50 7.57 -30.00
CA ALA A 445 -17.92 7.95 -30.06
C ALA A 445 -18.54 8.14 -28.66
N LEU A 446 -18.10 7.36 -27.66
CA LEU A 446 -18.51 7.54 -26.26
C LEU A 446 -17.97 8.83 -25.64
N TYR A 447 -16.79 9.28 -26.09
CA TYR A 447 -16.10 10.47 -25.56
C TYR A 447 -15.87 11.53 -26.65
N PRO A 448 -16.90 12.32 -27.04
CA PRO A 448 -16.80 13.32 -28.12
C PRO A 448 -16.08 14.61 -27.68
N VAL A 449 -14.81 14.51 -27.32
CA VAL A 449 -14.02 15.60 -26.71
C VAL A 449 -13.84 16.80 -27.65
N GLN A 450 -14.14 18.00 -27.17
CA GLN A 450 -13.99 19.27 -27.90
C GLN A 450 -12.92 20.19 -27.29
N THR A 451 -12.54 19.96 -26.04
CA THR A 451 -11.60 20.77 -25.27
C THR A 451 -10.52 19.91 -24.61
N ASP A 452 -9.43 20.54 -24.17
CA ASP A 452 -8.37 19.84 -23.41
C ASP A 452 -8.87 19.34 -22.04
N ALA A 453 -9.80 20.06 -21.41
CA ALA A 453 -10.39 19.65 -20.15
C ALA A 453 -11.24 18.38 -20.30
N GLU A 454 -12.09 18.33 -21.34
CA GLU A 454 -12.87 17.13 -21.67
C GLU A 454 -11.96 15.95 -22.04
N ALA A 455 -10.89 16.18 -22.81
CA ALA A 455 -9.91 15.14 -23.13
C ALA A 455 -9.18 14.60 -21.90
N LYS A 456 -8.86 15.46 -20.94
CA LYS A 456 -8.26 15.05 -19.67
C LYS A 456 -9.23 14.19 -18.85
N GLN A 457 -10.50 14.61 -18.72
CA GLN A 457 -11.51 13.85 -17.98
C GLN A 457 -11.81 12.51 -18.66
N ALA A 458 -12.05 12.52 -19.98
CA ALA A 458 -12.30 11.28 -20.73
C ALA A 458 -11.14 10.28 -20.60
N TRP A 459 -9.89 10.75 -20.62
CA TRP A 459 -8.74 9.89 -20.38
C TRP A 459 -8.68 9.37 -18.93
N ALA A 460 -9.08 10.18 -17.95
CA ALA A 460 -9.19 9.76 -16.55
C ALA A 460 -10.24 8.65 -16.38
N ASP A 461 -11.41 8.79 -17.00
CA ASP A 461 -12.49 7.80 -16.96
C ASP A 461 -12.04 6.50 -17.64
N ILE A 462 -11.49 6.59 -18.86
CA ILE A 462 -10.96 5.43 -19.60
C ILE A 462 -9.87 4.70 -18.80
N PHE A 463 -8.94 5.44 -18.19
CA PHE A 463 -7.87 4.85 -17.40
C PHE A 463 -8.42 4.14 -16.17
N SER A 464 -9.34 4.77 -15.43
CA SER A 464 -9.95 4.17 -14.23
C SER A 464 -10.66 2.87 -14.60
N VAL A 465 -11.48 2.90 -15.66
CA VAL A 465 -12.22 1.74 -16.15
C VAL A 465 -11.31 0.59 -16.58
N VAL A 466 -10.33 0.87 -17.45
CA VAL A 466 -9.48 -0.17 -18.03
C VAL A 466 -8.58 -0.79 -16.97
N TYR A 467 -8.03 0.02 -16.08
CA TYR A 467 -7.01 -0.43 -15.13
C TYR A 467 -7.60 -0.99 -13.84
N PHE A 468 -8.78 -0.53 -13.39
CA PHE A 468 -9.33 -0.88 -12.08
C PHE A 468 -10.75 -1.44 -12.16
N ASP A 469 -11.70 -0.72 -12.76
CA ASP A 469 -13.13 -1.08 -12.66
C ASP A 469 -13.46 -2.38 -13.42
N TYR A 470 -12.97 -2.53 -14.64
CA TYR A 470 -13.33 -3.66 -15.52
C TYR A 470 -12.89 -5.03 -14.97
N PRO A 471 -11.68 -5.19 -14.41
CA PRO A 471 -11.32 -6.42 -13.69
C PRO A 471 -12.25 -6.76 -12.51
N HIS A 472 -12.81 -5.77 -11.80
CA HIS A 472 -13.81 -6.03 -10.74
C HIS A 472 -15.14 -6.55 -11.31
N PHE A 473 -15.56 -6.04 -12.48
CA PHE A 473 -16.72 -6.55 -13.20
C PHE A 473 -16.51 -8.02 -13.62
N CYS A 474 -15.38 -8.32 -14.26
CA CYS A 474 -15.02 -9.69 -14.66
C CYS A 474 -15.03 -10.65 -13.46
N LEU A 475 -14.43 -10.25 -12.33
CA LEU A 475 -14.44 -11.04 -11.10
C LEU A 475 -15.86 -11.30 -10.61
N SER A 476 -16.68 -10.23 -10.48
CA SER A 476 -18.07 -10.34 -9.99
C SER A 476 -18.88 -11.34 -10.82
N HIS A 477 -18.77 -11.22 -12.14
CA HIS A 477 -19.49 -12.06 -13.08
C HIS A 477 -19.07 -13.53 -12.95
N LEU A 478 -17.77 -13.82 -12.99
CA LEU A 478 -17.25 -15.19 -12.88
C LEU A 478 -17.54 -15.81 -11.50
N ALA A 479 -17.45 -15.04 -10.42
CA ALA A 479 -17.84 -15.49 -9.08
C ALA A 479 -19.34 -15.86 -9.04
N GLY A 480 -20.19 -14.99 -9.60
CA GLY A 480 -21.63 -15.22 -9.70
C GLY A 480 -22.00 -16.46 -10.50
N GLU A 481 -21.34 -16.72 -11.64
CA GLU A 481 -21.54 -17.96 -12.41
C GLU A 481 -21.18 -19.24 -11.63
N ARG A 482 -20.38 -19.12 -10.57
CA ARG A 482 -19.96 -20.24 -9.71
C ARG A 482 -20.74 -20.28 -8.40
N GLY A 483 -21.73 -19.40 -8.24
CA GLY A 483 -22.55 -19.31 -7.03
C GLY A 483 -21.81 -18.72 -5.82
N ILE A 484 -20.67 -18.04 -6.06
CA ILE A 484 -19.94 -17.32 -5.03
C ILE A 484 -20.55 -15.92 -4.91
N PRO A 485 -21.08 -15.52 -3.74
CA PRO A 485 -21.65 -14.20 -3.56
C PRO A 485 -20.56 -13.11 -3.63
N ALA A 486 -20.84 -12.08 -4.42
CA ALA A 486 -19.99 -10.92 -4.60
C ALA A 486 -20.77 -9.63 -4.32
N TRP A 487 -20.18 -8.75 -3.51
CA TRP A 487 -20.71 -7.44 -3.18
C TRP A 487 -19.75 -6.36 -3.67
N THR A 488 -20.19 -5.57 -4.65
CA THR A 488 -19.35 -4.55 -5.30
C THR A 488 -19.76 -3.15 -4.84
N TYR A 489 -18.81 -2.36 -4.34
CA TYR A 489 -19.01 -0.95 -4.01
C TYR A 489 -18.44 -0.03 -5.10
N TYR A 490 -18.95 1.21 -5.13
CA TYR A 490 -18.39 2.29 -5.94
C TYR A 490 -18.25 3.55 -5.09
N PHE A 491 -17.02 3.96 -4.79
CA PHE A 491 -16.77 5.07 -3.87
C PHE A 491 -16.62 6.41 -4.61
N THR A 492 -17.55 7.33 -4.34
CA THR A 492 -17.66 8.63 -5.05
C THR A 492 -17.54 9.82 -4.11
N ARG A 493 -17.26 9.59 -2.81
CA ARG A 493 -17.25 10.65 -1.82
C ARG A 493 -16.04 11.57 -2.01
N ALA A 494 -16.35 12.83 -2.31
CA ALA A 494 -15.36 13.90 -2.36
C ALA A 494 -15.28 14.76 -1.09
N ASN A 495 -14.07 15.04 -0.61
CA ASN A 495 -13.81 15.77 0.64
C ASN A 495 -12.64 16.77 0.58
N GLY A 496 -12.15 17.14 -0.61
CA GLY A 496 -11.06 18.11 -0.77
C GLY A 496 -9.67 17.62 -0.34
N SER A 497 -9.53 16.33 -0.01
CA SER A 497 -8.27 15.59 0.21
C SER A 497 -8.09 14.55 -0.91
N LEU A 498 -7.59 13.34 -0.60
CA LEU A 498 -7.56 12.22 -1.56
C LEU A 498 -8.94 11.93 -2.15
N SER A 499 -10.05 12.26 -1.48
CA SER A 499 -11.38 12.18 -2.09
C SER A 499 -11.65 10.74 -2.60
N SER A 500 -12.39 10.61 -3.69
CA SER A 500 -12.58 9.45 -4.54
C SER A 500 -11.37 9.01 -5.37
N TRP A 501 -10.14 9.44 -5.04
CA TRP A 501 -8.94 8.95 -5.74
C TRP A 501 -8.60 7.52 -5.30
N HIS A 502 -7.70 6.87 -6.02
CA HIS A 502 -7.12 5.59 -5.63
C HIS A 502 -6.70 5.57 -4.15
N SER A 503 -7.09 4.49 -3.44
CA SER A 503 -6.87 4.29 -2.00
C SER A 503 -7.60 5.27 -1.06
N GLY A 504 -8.40 6.21 -1.58
CA GLY A 504 -9.06 7.25 -0.80
C GLY A 504 -10.17 6.75 0.13
N GLU A 505 -10.74 5.59 -0.17
CA GLU A 505 -11.81 4.92 0.57
C GLU A 505 -11.30 4.21 1.83
N MET A 506 -10.04 3.77 1.85
CA MET A 506 -9.50 2.90 2.91
C MET A 506 -9.70 3.48 4.32
N ILE A 507 -9.39 4.77 4.48
CA ILE A 507 -9.53 5.47 5.77
C ILE A 507 -10.98 5.43 6.29
N TYR A 508 -11.96 5.37 5.38
CA TYR A 508 -13.37 5.21 5.70
C TYR A 508 -13.71 3.76 6.01
N LEU A 509 -13.31 2.84 5.12
CA LEU A 509 -13.66 1.41 5.18
C LEU A 509 -13.13 0.74 6.44
N TYR A 510 -11.93 1.11 6.89
CA TYR A 510 -11.32 0.57 8.10
C TYR A 510 -11.63 1.38 9.37
N GLY A 511 -12.49 2.41 9.29
CA GLY A 511 -12.94 3.18 10.45
C GLY A 511 -11.86 4.09 11.06
N ASN A 512 -10.87 4.51 10.28
CA ASN A 512 -9.64 5.13 10.79
C ASN A 512 -9.57 6.65 10.62
N ILE A 513 -10.69 7.30 10.26
CA ILE A 513 -10.77 8.77 10.17
C ILE A 513 -10.37 9.42 11.51
N PRO A 514 -9.33 10.28 11.54
CA PRO A 514 -8.91 10.92 12.78
C PRO A 514 -9.98 11.83 13.36
N VAL A 515 -10.17 11.74 14.67
CA VAL A 515 -11.15 12.55 15.40
C VAL A 515 -10.90 14.06 15.22
N ASP A 516 -9.64 14.48 15.14
CA ASP A 516 -9.23 15.88 15.11
C ASP A 516 -8.94 16.43 13.69
N SER A 517 -9.14 15.64 12.64
CA SER A 517 -8.90 16.09 11.27
C SER A 517 -10.01 17.01 10.77
N ARG A 518 -9.62 18.13 10.17
CA ARG A 518 -10.53 19.11 9.55
C ARG A 518 -10.87 18.79 8.09
N LEU A 519 -10.25 17.75 7.52
CA LEU A 519 -10.51 17.30 6.15
C LEU A 519 -11.81 16.49 6.02
N TYR A 520 -12.30 15.94 7.14
CA TYR A 520 -13.46 15.05 7.16
C TYR A 520 -14.60 15.67 7.95
N ASP A 521 -15.74 15.85 7.28
CA ASP A 521 -16.94 16.45 7.83
C ASP A 521 -17.84 15.43 8.57
N ALA A 522 -19.05 15.84 8.95
CA ALA A 522 -20.00 14.98 9.63
C ALA A 522 -20.52 13.83 8.74
N ARG A 523 -20.67 14.07 7.43
CA ARG A 523 -21.07 13.04 6.46
C ARG A 523 -19.94 12.04 6.28
N ASP A 524 -18.69 12.47 6.19
CA ASP A 524 -17.53 11.57 6.08
C ASP A 524 -17.45 10.60 7.25
N ARG A 525 -17.65 11.11 8.48
CA ARG A 525 -17.66 10.28 9.69
C ARG A 525 -18.85 9.33 9.76
N ALA A 526 -20.01 9.75 9.25
CA ALA A 526 -21.17 8.87 9.14
C ALA A 526 -20.94 7.77 8.10
N LEU A 527 -20.42 8.13 6.94
CA LEU A 527 -20.09 7.20 5.87
C LEU A 527 -19.02 6.19 6.31
N SER A 528 -17.98 6.63 7.01
CA SER A 528 -16.96 5.73 7.54
C SER A 528 -17.52 4.72 8.54
N ARG A 529 -18.42 5.13 9.44
CA ARG A 529 -19.10 4.18 10.33
C ARG A 529 -19.89 3.13 9.56
N GLU A 530 -20.57 3.55 8.49
CA GLU A 530 -21.37 2.68 7.65
C GLU A 530 -20.51 1.69 6.85
N MET A 531 -19.49 2.17 6.14
CA MET A 531 -18.52 1.35 5.39
C MET A 531 -17.81 0.36 6.31
N PHE A 532 -17.32 0.82 7.46
CA PHE A 532 -16.71 -0.01 8.49
C PHE A 532 -17.65 -1.12 8.98
N SER A 533 -18.94 -0.80 9.15
CA SER A 533 -19.92 -1.80 9.60
C SER A 533 -20.15 -2.88 8.56
N TYR A 534 -20.20 -2.53 7.27
CA TYR A 534 -20.27 -3.53 6.19
C TYR A 534 -19.03 -4.44 6.17
N LEU A 535 -17.83 -3.87 6.26
CA LEU A 535 -16.59 -4.65 6.33
C LEU A 535 -16.59 -5.57 7.58
N LEU A 536 -16.93 -5.03 8.75
CA LEU A 536 -16.98 -5.77 10.01
C LEU A 536 -17.93 -6.98 9.93
N ASN A 537 -19.14 -6.77 9.39
CA ASN A 537 -20.13 -7.82 9.21
C ASN A 537 -19.65 -8.89 8.21
N PHE A 538 -19.03 -8.46 7.11
CA PHE A 538 -18.48 -9.37 6.12
C PHE A 538 -17.36 -10.24 6.71
N VAL A 539 -16.45 -9.65 7.48
CA VAL A 539 -15.38 -10.40 8.16
C VAL A 539 -15.95 -11.42 9.15
N LYS A 540 -16.99 -11.04 9.91
CA LYS A 540 -17.64 -11.89 10.90
C LYS A 540 -18.47 -13.02 10.29
N THR A 541 -19.17 -12.77 9.19
CA THR A 541 -20.25 -13.65 8.73
C THR A 541 -20.12 -14.12 7.28
N GLY A 542 -19.40 -13.37 6.44
CA GLY A 542 -19.38 -13.55 4.99
C GLY A 542 -20.50 -12.83 4.25
N ASP A 543 -21.34 -12.08 4.96
CA ASP A 543 -22.37 -11.19 4.42
C ASP A 543 -22.14 -9.79 5.01
N PRO A 544 -22.01 -8.73 4.19
CA PRO A 544 -21.82 -7.38 4.70
C PRO A 544 -23.09 -6.82 5.40
N ASN A 545 -24.26 -7.40 5.17
CA ASN A 545 -25.52 -6.91 5.73
C ASN A 545 -25.64 -7.14 7.24
N GLY A 546 -26.49 -6.34 7.89
CA GLY A 546 -26.77 -6.47 9.31
C GLY A 546 -26.98 -5.12 9.99
N THR A 547 -26.43 -4.99 11.19
CA THR A 547 -26.44 -3.74 11.96
C THR A 547 -25.04 -3.16 12.07
N ASP A 548 -24.95 -1.88 12.39
CA ASP A 548 -23.71 -1.27 12.89
C ASP A 548 -23.40 -1.72 14.33
N PRO A 549 -22.21 -1.40 14.88
CA PRO A 549 -21.87 -1.70 16.28
C PRO A 549 -22.81 -1.10 17.33
N ALA A 550 -23.58 -0.06 16.99
CA ALA A 550 -24.58 0.55 17.87
C ALA A 550 -25.96 -0.13 17.78
N GLY A 551 -26.12 -1.13 16.91
CA GLY A 551 -27.36 -1.89 16.70
C GLY A 551 -28.34 -1.24 15.71
N ALA A 552 -27.95 -0.19 14.99
CA ALA A 552 -28.77 0.40 13.94
C ALA A 552 -28.66 -0.44 12.66
N ALA A 553 -29.79 -0.68 11.98
CA ALA A 553 -29.79 -1.44 10.73
C ALA A 553 -29.04 -0.69 9.62
N LEU A 554 -28.20 -1.41 8.89
CA LEU A 554 -27.55 -0.91 7.68
C LEU A 554 -28.55 -0.94 6.50
N PRO A 555 -28.41 -0.04 5.52
CA PRO A 555 -29.08 -0.20 4.24
C PRO A 555 -28.80 -1.59 3.64
N ALA A 556 -29.80 -2.19 3.00
CA ALA A 556 -29.62 -3.50 2.38
C ALA A 556 -28.66 -3.40 1.19
N TRP A 557 -27.63 -4.24 1.18
CA TRP A 557 -26.69 -4.45 0.10
C TRP A 557 -26.97 -5.79 -0.55
N GLU A 558 -27.75 -5.75 -1.62
CA GLU A 558 -28.07 -6.93 -2.42
C GLU A 558 -26.82 -7.38 -3.18
N ALA A 559 -26.42 -8.64 -3.00
CA ALA A 559 -25.41 -9.26 -3.86
C ALA A 559 -25.92 -9.28 -5.31
N ASP A 560 -25.05 -8.98 -6.27
CA ASP A 560 -25.39 -9.04 -7.68
C ASP A 560 -24.52 -10.07 -8.41
N PRO A 561 -25.03 -11.30 -8.61
CA PRO A 561 -24.31 -12.34 -9.36
C PRO A 561 -23.98 -11.95 -10.80
N ALA A 562 -24.69 -10.97 -11.39
CA ALA A 562 -24.37 -10.49 -12.72
C ALA A 562 -23.22 -9.47 -12.75
N GLY A 563 -22.84 -8.92 -11.59
CA GLY A 563 -21.82 -7.87 -11.48
C GLY A 563 -22.24 -6.52 -12.07
N LEU A 564 -23.54 -6.30 -12.28
CA LEU A 564 -24.09 -5.14 -12.96
C LEU A 564 -24.56 -4.02 -12.03
N ARG A 565 -24.58 -4.25 -10.71
CA ARG A 565 -24.97 -3.26 -9.71
C ARG A 565 -23.92 -3.12 -8.63
N VAL A 566 -23.84 -1.89 -8.12
CA VAL A 566 -22.88 -1.49 -7.09
C VAL A 566 -23.60 -0.75 -5.96
N LEU A 567 -23.09 -0.86 -4.75
CA LEU A 567 -23.44 0.06 -3.66
C LEU A 567 -22.58 1.31 -3.77
N GLU A 568 -23.16 2.43 -4.17
CA GLU A 568 -22.43 3.68 -4.23
C GLU A 568 -22.27 4.27 -2.82
N TRP A 569 -21.03 4.56 -2.43
CA TRP A 569 -20.69 5.30 -1.22
C TRP A 569 -20.27 6.73 -1.58
N GLY A 570 -21.25 7.63 -1.61
CA GLY A 570 -21.06 9.02 -1.99
C GLY A 570 -21.66 10.01 -1.01
N ALA A 571 -22.27 11.07 -1.55
CA ALA A 571 -23.07 12.01 -0.75
C ALA A 571 -24.20 11.29 0.00
N GLU A 572 -24.77 10.26 -0.60
CA GLU A 572 -25.71 9.30 -0.02
C GLU A 572 -25.18 7.88 -0.27
N THR A 573 -25.71 6.90 0.45
CA THR A 573 -25.45 5.48 0.16
C THR A 573 -26.63 4.89 -0.58
N VAL A 574 -26.41 4.38 -1.79
CA VAL A 574 -27.50 3.91 -2.66
C VAL A 574 -27.04 2.84 -3.65
N MET A 575 -27.89 1.83 -3.88
CA MET A 575 -27.66 0.85 -4.95
C MET A 575 -27.85 1.50 -6.33
N ARG A 576 -26.89 1.30 -7.24
CA ARG A 576 -26.95 1.77 -8.62
C ARG A 576 -26.54 0.71 -9.61
N ASP A 577 -26.88 0.95 -10.87
CA ASP A 577 -26.22 0.28 -11.99
C ASP A 577 -24.72 0.64 -11.99
N ILE A 578 -23.87 -0.34 -12.28
CA ILE A 578 -22.43 -0.14 -12.43
C ILE A 578 -22.16 0.95 -13.49
N PRO A 579 -21.24 1.88 -13.25
CA PRO A 579 -20.92 2.91 -14.23
C PRO A 579 -20.25 2.31 -15.47
N TYR A 580 -20.16 3.10 -16.55
CA TYR A 580 -19.38 2.77 -17.75
C TYR A 580 -19.74 1.46 -18.50
N ARG A 581 -20.96 0.94 -18.35
CA ARG A 581 -21.43 -0.30 -19.02
C ARG A 581 -21.12 -0.38 -20.52
N GLU A 582 -21.23 0.73 -21.24
CA GLU A 582 -20.93 0.76 -22.69
C GLU A 582 -19.44 0.53 -22.98
N LEU A 583 -18.55 1.05 -22.14
CA LEU A 583 -17.12 0.81 -22.26
C LEU A 583 -16.75 -0.62 -21.83
N PHE A 584 -17.42 -1.18 -20.82
CA PHE A 584 -17.25 -2.60 -20.46
C PHE A 584 -17.65 -3.51 -21.62
N ALA A 585 -18.77 -3.25 -22.29
CA ALA A 585 -19.17 -4.04 -23.45
C ALA A 585 -18.16 -3.99 -24.61
N ILE A 586 -17.46 -2.87 -24.80
CA ILE A 586 -16.35 -2.77 -25.76
C ILE A 586 -15.17 -3.63 -25.29
N LEU A 587 -14.82 -3.56 -24.00
CA LEU A 587 -13.75 -4.37 -23.41
C LEU A 587 -14.04 -5.87 -23.46
N ASP A 588 -15.30 -6.29 -23.25
CA ASP A 588 -15.73 -7.69 -23.38
C ASP A 588 -15.37 -8.23 -24.77
N ARG A 589 -15.75 -7.49 -25.82
CA ARG A 589 -15.44 -7.86 -27.21
C ARG A 589 -13.95 -7.81 -27.50
N MET A 590 -13.25 -6.81 -26.97
CA MET A 590 -11.82 -6.62 -27.19
C MET A 590 -10.98 -7.73 -26.55
N GLN A 591 -11.34 -8.15 -25.33
CA GLN A 591 -10.61 -9.14 -24.55
C GLN A 591 -11.14 -10.57 -24.74
N GLY A 592 -12.31 -10.74 -25.37
CA GLY A 592 -12.96 -12.05 -25.53
C GLY A 592 -13.47 -12.62 -24.22
N PHE A 593 -14.06 -11.76 -23.37
CA PHE A 593 -14.72 -12.14 -22.12
C PHE A 593 -16.05 -12.86 -22.39
#